data_AF-A0A063ZE33-F1
#
_entry.id   AF-A0A063ZE33-F1
#
_cell.length_a   1.000
_cell.length_b   1.000
_cell.length_c   1.000
_cell.angle_alpha   90.00
_cell.angle_beta   90.00
_cell.angle_gamma   90.00
#
_symmetry.space_group_name_H-M   'P 1'
#
loop_
_entity.id
_entity.type
_entity.pdbx_description
1 polymer ?
#
loop_
_entity_poly.entity_id
_entity_poly.type
_entity_poly.pdbx_seq_one_letter_code
_entity_poly.pdbx_strand_id
1 'polypeptide(L)'
;MKLFRADVADIASFISKRDINGLIAALKDNEKDIRWMAAGGLGELLAGEAVEPLIDLLSDRDPDVRWKAAESLGSIGDPRATEALIHLLGDPDETARLQALWALGKIRDRRATRPIVLCLSDGDQEIKTAAIWALGSLVTAVRLQHYERDCSTGARESEPKPRSPWKRAGGNPATQEKKEFLRLPKEIGRRFRATAGN
;
A
#
# COMPACT_ATOMS: atom_id res chain seq x y z
N MET A 1 13.83 36.69 -20.17
CA MET A 1 12.75 35.91 -19.53
C MET A 1 13.11 35.80 -18.06
N LYS A 2 12.29 36.36 -17.15
CA LYS A 2 12.54 36.23 -15.71
C LYS A 2 12.26 34.77 -15.34
N LEU A 3 13.28 34.06 -14.88
CA LEU A 3 13.12 32.75 -14.25
C LEU A 3 12.12 32.94 -13.11
N PHE A 4 11.00 32.22 -13.14
CA PHE A 4 10.11 32.13 -11.98
C PHE A 4 10.95 31.48 -10.89
N ARG A 5 11.34 32.28 -9.90
CA ARG A 5 11.96 31.83 -8.67
C ARG A 5 10.88 31.97 -7.62
N ALA A 6 10.32 30.86 -7.19
CA ALA A 6 9.51 30.87 -5.98
C ALA A 6 10.47 30.97 -4.79
N ASP A 7 10.06 31.62 -3.71
CA ASP A 7 10.74 31.49 -2.43
C ASP A 7 9.95 30.54 -1.52
N VAL A 8 10.59 30.07 -0.44
CA VAL A 8 9.94 29.22 0.58
C VAL A 8 8.64 29.85 1.11
N ALA A 9 8.60 31.18 1.22
CA ALA A 9 7.42 31.94 1.63
C ALA A 9 6.29 31.88 0.59
N ASP A 10 6.62 31.83 -0.70
CA ASP A 10 5.63 31.72 -1.76
C ASP A 10 4.96 30.34 -1.73
N ILE A 11 5.74 29.27 -1.48
CA ILE A 11 5.20 27.92 -1.34
C ILE A 11 4.19 27.83 -0.18
N ALA A 12 4.53 28.41 0.97
CA ALA A 12 3.60 28.48 2.10
C ALA A 12 2.33 29.29 1.75
N SER A 13 2.47 30.37 0.98
CA SER A 13 1.34 31.15 0.48
C SER A 13 0.46 30.34 -0.47
N PHE A 14 1.07 29.57 -1.38
CA PHE A 14 0.36 28.73 -2.33
C PHE A 14 -0.40 27.61 -1.63
N ILE A 15 0.19 26.94 -0.63
CA ILE A 15 -0.50 25.92 0.17
C ILE A 15 -1.68 26.54 0.91
N SER A 16 -1.47 27.68 1.58
CA SER A 16 -2.53 28.39 2.32
C SER A 16 -3.70 28.82 1.42
N LYS A 17 -3.40 29.28 0.20
CA LYS A 17 -4.40 29.71 -0.79
C LYS A 17 -4.94 28.57 -1.65
N ARG A 18 -4.40 27.36 -1.50
CA ARG A 18 -4.65 26.20 -2.37
C ARG A 18 -4.40 26.51 -3.86
N ASP A 19 -3.34 27.26 -4.15
CA ASP A 19 -2.93 27.59 -5.51
C ASP A 19 -2.16 26.43 -6.14
N ILE A 20 -2.91 25.52 -6.77
CA ILE A 20 -2.37 24.32 -7.45
C ILE A 20 -1.45 24.72 -8.60
N ASN A 21 -1.80 25.76 -9.36
CA ASN A 21 -1.01 26.19 -10.52
C ASN A 21 0.34 26.79 -10.10
N GLY A 22 0.36 27.59 -9.02
CA GLY A 22 1.58 28.11 -8.42
C GLY A 22 2.51 26.99 -7.94
N LEU A 23 1.94 25.95 -7.31
CA LEU A 23 2.70 24.78 -6.88
C LEU A 23 3.23 23.95 -8.07
N ILE A 24 2.44 23.74 -9.12
CA ILE A 24 2.89 23.05 -10.35
C ILE A 24 4.04 23.81 -11.01
N ALA A 25 4.00 25.16 -11.02
CA ALA A 25 5.10 25.96 -11.55
C ALA A 25 6.37 25.79 -10.70
N ALA A 26 6.23 25.75 -9.38
CA ALA A 26 7.35 25.58 -8.44
C ALA A 26 8.03 24.20 -8.52
N LEU A 27 7.35 23.16 -9.04
CA LEU A 27 7.96 21.85 -9.31
C LEU A 27 9.11 21.92 -10.33
N LYS A 28 9.19 22.98 -11.15
CA LYS A 28 10.25 23.15 -12.16
C LYS A 28 11.36 24.10 -11.69
N ASP A 29 11.36 24.47 -10.41
CA ASP A 29 12.40 25.36 -9.87
C ASP A 29 13.76 24.66 -9.82
N ASN A 30 14.84 25.43 -9.89
CA ASN A 30 16.20 24.93 -9.80
C ASN A 30 16.55 24.45 -8.38
N GLU A 31 15.97 25.08 -7.36
CA GLU A 31 16.25 24.74 -5.96
C GLU A 31 15.53 23.46 -5.55
N LYS A 32 16.25 22.53 -4.94
CA LYS A 32 15.66 21.23 -4.58
C LYS A 32 14.61 21.37 -3.48
N ASP A 33 14.83 22.28 -2.53
CA ASP A 33 13.95 22.48 -1.38
C ASP A 33 12.59 23.02 -1.84
N ILE A 34 12.58 23.89 -2.85
CA ILE A 34 11.36 24.42 -3.47
C ILE A 34 10.58 23.29 -4.15
N ARG A 35 11.25 22.46 -4.96
CA ARG A 35 10.62 21.31 -5.63
C ARG A 35 10.04 20.33 -4.61
N TRP A 36 10.79 20.03 -3.55
CA TRP A 36 10.37 19.13 -2.48
C TRP A 36 9.14 19.65 -1.73
N MET A 37 9.14 20.93 -1.34
CA MET A 37 8.01 21.55 -0.65
C MET A 37 6.77 21.64 -1.56
N ALA A 38 6.96 21.97 -2.84
CA ALA A 38 5.87 22.02 -3.80
C ALA A 38 5.24 20.63 -3.98
N ALA A 39 6.07 19.58 -4.11
CA ALA A 39 5.58 18.20 -4.19
C ALA A 39 4.81 17.79 -2.94
N GLY A 40 5.33 18.11 -1.75
CA GLY A 40 4.64 17.86 -0.48
C GLY A 40 3.30 18.58 -0.39
N GLY A 41 3.26 19.88 -0.71
CA GLY A 41 2.04 20.69 -0.70
C GLY A 41 0.97 20.16 -1.65
N LEU A 42 1.34 19.70 -2.85
CA LEU A 42 0.40 19.09 -3.80
C LEU A 42 -0.18 17.77 -3.28
N GLY A 43 0.64 16.98 -2.57
CA GLY A 43 0.20 15.76 -1.89
C GLY A 43 -0.78 16.05 -0.74
N GLU A 44 -0.49 17.05 0.09
CA GLU A 44 -1.37 17.48 1.18
C GLU A 44 -2.72 18.00 0.69
N LEU A 45 -2.73 18.69 -0.46
CA LEU A 45 -3.94 19.19 -1.09
C LEU A 45 -4.74 18.12 -1.83
N LEU A 46 -4.19 16.90 -1.98
CA LEU A 46 -4.77 15.80 -2.76
C LEU A 46 -5.18 16.23 -4.17
N ALA A 47 -4.35 17.08 -4.79
CA ALA A 47 -4.65 17.67 -6.08
C ALA A 47 -4.48 16.65 -7.22
N GLY A 48 -5.56 16.00 -7.65
CA GLY A 48 -5.55 15.03 -8.75
C GLY A 48 -5.08 15.61 -10.10
N GLU A 49 -5.17 16.94 -10.28
CA GLU A 49 -4.63 17.67 -11.43
C GLU A 49 -3.10 17.66 -11.47
N ALA A 50 -2.45 17.50 -10.31
CA ALA A 50 -1.00 17.50 -10.18
C ALA A 50 -0.37 16.11 -10.34
N VAL A 51 -1.15 15.08 -10.68
CA VAL A 51 -0.64 13.71 -10.83
C VAL A 51 0.41 13.61 -11.95
N GLU A 52 0.15 14.17 -13.14
CA GLU A 52 1.12 14.14 -14.24
C GLU A 52 2.41 14.94 -13.89
N PRO A 53 2.33 16.19 -13.37
CA PRO A 53 3.51 16.90 -12.90
C PRO A 53 4.32 16.17 -11.82
N LEU A 54 3.65 15.46 -10.90
CA LEU A 54 4.32 14.68 -9.86
C LEU A 54 4.95 13.41 -10.41
N ILE A 55 4.35 12.79 -11.45
CA ILE A 55 4.95 11.65 -12.18
C ILE A 55 6.27 12.08 -12.84
N ASP A 56 6.30 13.26 -13.49
CA ASP A 56 7.53 13.79 -14.07
C ASP A 56 8.63 13.96 -13.00
N LEU A 57 8.25 14.36 -11.79
CA LEU A 57 9.16 14.59 -10.67
C LEU A 57 9.77 13.29 -10.10
N LEU A 58 9.20 12.13 -10.40
CA LEU A 58 9.80 10.83 -10.04
C LEU A 58 11.11 10.56 -10.77
N SER A 59 11.43 11.32 -11.83
CA SER A 59 12.71 11.25 -12.54
C SER A 59 13.65 12.40 -12.18
N ASP A 60 13.41 13.13 -11.07
CA ASP A 60 14.27 14.23 -10.65
C ASP A 60 15.70 13.76 -10.33
N ARG A 61 16.66 14.65 -10.55
CA ARG A 61 18.07 14.41 -10.22
C ARG A 61 18.29 14.14 -8.73
N ASP A 62 17.48 14.75 -7.88
CA ASP A 62 17.64 14.68 -6.43
C ASP A 62 16.77 13.55 -5.84
N PRO A 63 17.37 12.56 -5.15
CA PRO A 63 16.62 11.47 -4.53
C PRO A 63 15.59 11.97 -3.52
N ASP A 64 15.87 13.08 -2.81
CA ASP A 64 14.96 13.63 -1.81
C ASP A 64 13.63 14.04 -2.43
N VAL A 65 13.73 14.65 -3.61
CA VAL A 65 12.58 15.11 -4.39
C VAL A 65 11.82 13.92 -4.97
N ARG A 66 12.53 12.88 -5.44
CA ARG A 66 11.91 11.67 -6.00
C ARG A 66 11.06 10.92 -4.98
N TRP A 67 11.60 10.64 -3.79
CA TRP A 67 10.82 9.92 -2.78
C TRP A 67 9.64 10.75 -2.27
N LYS A 68 9.78 12.07 -2.21
CA LYS A 68 8.67 12.97 -1.83
C LYS A 68 7.55 12.97 -2.85
N ALA A 69 7.87 12.97 -4.14
CA ALA A 69 6.89 12.83 -5.21
C ALA A 69 6.14 11.49 -5.09
N ALA A 70 6.85 10.40 -4.81
CA ALA A 70 6.23 9.09 -4.60
C ALA A 70 5.26 9.08 -3.41
N GLU A 71 5.65 9.68 -2.28
CA GLU A 71 4.78 9.84 -1.10
C GLU A 71 3.50 10.62 -1.43
N SER A 72 3.64 11.74 -2.15
CA SER A 72 2.52 12.58 -2.56
C SER A 72 1.58 11.84 -3.51
N LEU A 73 2.10 11.15 -4.52
CA LEU A 73 1.30 10.33 -5.44
C LEU A 73 0.55 9.21 -4.71
N GLY A 74 1.21 8.55 -3.75
CA GLY A 74 0.57 7.54 -2.90
C GLY A 74 -0.53 8.11 -2.00
N SER A 75 -0.42 9.37 -1.59
CA SER A 75 -1.43 10.06 -0.78
C SER A 75 -2.63 10.49 -1.62
N ILE A 76 -2.40 10.94 -2.86
CA ILE A 76 -3.46 11.23 -3.83
C ILE A 76 -4.23 9.94 -4.19
N GLY A 77 -3.52 8.82 -4.34
CA GLY A 77 -4.14 7.52 -4.59
C GLY A 77 -4.66 7.33 -6.02
N ASP A 78 -4.19 8.12 -6.98
CA ASP A 78 -4.61 8.02 -8.38
C ASP A 78 -3.92 6.85 -9.10
N PRO A 79 -4.67 5.90 -9.70
CA PRO A 79 -4.11 4.78 -10.43
C PRO A 79 -3.18 5.15 -11.60
N ARG A 80 -3.28 6.36 -12.16
CA ARG A 80 -2.39 6.84 -13.23
C ARG A 80 -0.91 6.82 -12.82
N ALA A 81 -0.63 6.99 -11.54
CA ALA A 81 0.72 6.96 -10.99
C ALA A 81 1.33 5.56 -10.91
N THR A 82 0.53 4.50 -11.07
CA THR A 82 0.95 3.12 -10.80
C THR A 82 2.15 2.69 -11.66
N GLU A 83 2.11 2.92 -12.97
CA GLU A 83 3.22 2.53 -13.87
C GLU A 83 4.51 3.30 -13.53
N ALA A 84 4.40 4.59 -13.23
CA ALA A 84 5.55 5.42 -12.88
C ALA A 84 6.18 4.99 -11.54
N LEU A 85 5.35 4.66 -10.54
CA LEU A 85 5.82 4.12 -9.26
C LEU A 85 6.43 2.72 -9.41
N ILE A 86 5.94 1.88 -10.33
CA ILE A 86 6.57 0.59 -10.66
C ILE A 86 7.97 0.82 -11.23
N HIS A 87 8.16 1.83 -12.10
CA HIS A 87 9.49 2.18 -12.60
C HIS A 87 10.44 2.63 -11.47
N LEU A 88 9.93 3.37 -10.48
CA LEU A 88 10.72 3.83 -9.32
C LEU A 88 11.21 2.68 -8.43
N LEU A 89 10.61 1.49 -8.48
CA LEU A 89 11.11 0.30 -7.77
C LEU A 89 12.50 -0.15 -8.26
N GLY A 90 12.95 0.31 -9.43
CA GLY A 90 14.29 0.08 -9.96
C GLY A 90 15.28 1.20 -9.66
N ASP A 91 14.91 2.23 -8.88
CA ASP A 91 15.78 3.37 -8.59
C ASP A 91 17.00 2.93 -7.76
N PRO A 92 18.21 3.49 -7.98
CA PRO A 92 19.37 3.20 -7.15
C PRO A 92 19.18 3.61 -5.69
N ASP A 93 18.37 4.64 -5.39
CA ASP A 93 18.11 5.08 -4.03
C ASP A 93 17.09 4.16 -3.32
N GLU A 94 17.50 3.64 -2.18
CA GLU A 94 16.69 2.71 -1.37
C GLU A 94 15.46 3.43 -0.79
N THR A 95 15.59 4.70 -0.43
CA THR A 95 14.49 5.51 0.12
C THR A 95 13.40 5.72 -0.91
N ALA A 96 13.77 6.07 -2.15
CA ALA A 96 12.84 6.19 -3.26
C ALA A 96 12.12 4.85 -3.55
N ARG A 97 12.86 3.72 -3.59
CA ARG A 97 12.25 2.38 -3.77
C ARG A 97 11.25 2.06 -2.66
N LEU A 98 11.63 2.33 -1.41
CA LEU A 98 10.77 2.11 -0.25
C LEU A 98 9.47 2.91 -0.37
N GLN A 99 9.55 4.22 -0.64
CA GLN A 99 8.37 5.07 -0.78
C GLN A 99 7.48 4.66 -1.95
N ALA A 100 8.05 4.20 -3.06
CA ALA A 100 7.28 3.63 -4.16
C ALA A 100 6.44 2.42 -3.69
N LEU A 101 7.00 1.49 -2.91
CA LEU A 101 6.25 0.35 -2.36
C LEU A 101 5.09 0.78 -1.47
N TRP A 102 5.33 1.75 -0.57
CA TRP A 102 4.27 2.30 0.28
C TRP A 102 3.16 2.96 -0.55
N ALA A 103 3.54 3.77 -1.54
CA ALA A 103 2.60 4.44 -2.43
C ALA A 103 1.76 3.45 -3.24
N LEU A 104 2.38 2.42 -3.81
CA LEU A 104 1.68 1.35 -4.53
C LEU A 104 0.70 0.58 -3.63
N GLY A 105 1.09 0.33 -2.38
CA GLY A 105 0.22 -0.27 -1.37
C GLY A 105 -0.97 0.61 -0.98
N LYS A 106 -0.83 1.94 -1.02
CA LYS A 106 -1.92 2.91 -0.80
C LYS A 106 -2.88 2.99 -2.00
N ILE A 107 -2.34 3.04 -3.22
CA ILE A 107 -3.14 3.10 -4.47
C ILE A 107 -3.94 1.79 -4.68
N ARG A 108 -3.36 0.65 -4.27
CA ARG A 108 -3.99 -0.68 -4.34
C ARG A 108 -4.34 -1.13 -5.77
N ASP A 109 -3.57 -0.70 -6.76
CA ASP A 109 -3.73 -1.20 -8.13
C ASP A 109 -3.13 -2.61 -8.27
N ARG A 110 -3.92 -3.54 -8.82
CA ARG A 110 -3.51 -4.93 -9.06
C ARG A 110 -2.31 -5.04 -10.00
N ARG A 111 -2.09 -4.08 -10.90
CA ARG A 111 -0.94 -4.07 -11.83
C ARG A 111 0.40 -4.12 -11.08
N ALA A 112 0.46 -3.51 -9.90
CA ALA A 112 1.64 -3.47 -9.05
C ALA A 112 1.98 -4.81 -8.37
N THR A 113 1.07 -5.79 -8.37
CA THR A 113 1.26 -7.06 -7.65
C THR A 113 2.51 -7.80 -8.10
N ARG A 114 2.71 -7.95 -9.42
CA ARG A 114 3.85 -8.70 -9.96
C ARG A 114 5.19 -8.00 -9.70
N PRO A 115 5.34 -6.69 -9.94
CA PRO A 115 6.53 -5.93 -9.54
C PRO A 115 6.86 -6.03 -8.05
N ILE A 116 5.86 -5.87 -7.17
CA ILE A 116 6.09 -5.93 -5.71
C ILE A 116 6.59 -7.32 -5.27
N VAL A 117 6.11 -8.41 -5.89
CA VAL A 117 6.60 -9.77 -5.60
C VAL A 117 8.08 -9.92 -5.94
N LEU A 118 8.58 -9.26 -6.99
CA LEU A 118 10.00 -9.30 -7.34
C LEU A 118 10.86 -8.61 -6.25
N CYS A 119 10.37 -7.52 -5.65
CA CYS A 119 11.04 -6.81 -4.56
C CYS A 119 11.16 -7.65 -3.26
N LEU A 120 10.41 -8.76 -3.12
CA LEU A 120 10.58 -9.67 -1.97
C LEU A 120 11.90 -10.44 -2.02
N SER A 121 12.53 -10.53 -3.19
CA SER A 121 13.82 -11.19 -3.38
C SER A 121 14.99 -10.23 -3.19
N ASP A 122 14.74 -8.97 -2.83
CA ASP A 122 15.78 -7.97 -2.59
C ASP A 122 16.57 -8.28 -1.30
N GLY A 123 17.83 -7.86 -1.27
CA GLY A 123 18.72 -8.03 -0.12
C GLY A 123 18.27 -7.22 1.08
N ASP A 124 17.69 -6.04 0.83
CA ASP A 124 17.27 -5.10 1.86
C ASP A 124 16.02 -5.58 2.62
N GLN A 125 16.14 -5.64 3.94
CA GLN A 125 15.08 -6.06 4.84
C GLN A 125 13.91 -5.07 4.89
N GLU A 126 14.15 -3.77 4.74
CA GLU A 126 13.10 -2.74 4.77
C GLU A 126 12.24 -2.78 3.50
N ILE A 127 12.87 -2.98 2.35
CA ILE A 127 12.18 -3.17 1.07
C ILE A 127 11.28 -4.40 1.12
N LYS A 128 11.77 -5.51 1.71
CA LYS A 128 10.96 -6.73 1.88
C LYS A 128 9.74 -6.50 2.78
N THR A 129 9.90 -5.82 3.92
CA THR A 129 8.77 -5.56 4.83
C THR A 129 7.73 -4.64 4.20
N ALA A 130 8.17 -3.59 3.48
CA ALA A 130 7.28 -2.71 2.73
C ALA A 130 6.54 -3.45 1.60
N ALA A 131 7.24 -4.34 0.86
CA ALA A 131 6.63 -5.16 -0.17
C ALA A 131 5.56 -6.11 0.41
N ILE A 132 5.83 -6.74 1.56
CA ILE A 132 4.85 -7.58 2.27
C ILE A 132 3.62 -6.74 2.66
N TRP A 133 3.83 -5.54 3.20
CA TRP A 133 2.74 -4.65 3.59
C TRP A 133 1.88 -4.22 2.39
N ALA A 134 2.52 -3.86 1.28
CA ALA A 134 1.85 -3.46 0.05
C ALA A 134 1.02 -4.61 -0.54
N LEU A 135 1.55 -5.83 -0.55
CA LEU A 135 0.79 -7.03 -0.96
C LEU A 135 -0.38 -7.31 -0.02
N GLY A 136 -0.19 -7.16 1.29
CA GLY A 136 -1.28 -7.29 2.27
C GLY A 136 -2.42 -6.31 2.01
N SER A 137 -2.08 -5.06 1.70
CA SER A 137 -3.04 -4.00 1.37
C SER A 137 -3.78 -4.26 0.05
N LEU A 138 -3.11 -4.85 -0.94
CA LEU A 138 -3.72 -5.26 -2.21
C LEU A 138 -4.69 -6.44 -2.05
N VAL A 139 -4.29 -7.46 -1.29
CA VAL A 139 -5.08 -8.70 -1.10
C VAL A 139 -6.30 -8.47 -0.22
N THR A 140 -6.20 -7.64 0.82
CA THR A 140 -7.33 -7.32 1.70
C THR A 140 -8.45 -6.57 0.97
N ALA A 141 -8.14 -5.78 -0.06
CA ALA A 141 -9.13 -5.10 -0.89
C ALA A 141 -9.96 -6.06 -1.77
N VAL A 142 -9.34 -7.12 -2.32
CA VAL A 142 -10.03 -8.12 -3.14
C VAL A 142 -11.03 -8.93 -2.31
N ARG A 143 -10.72 -9.17 -1.03
CA ARG A 143 -11.57 -9.96 -0.12
C ARG A 143 -12.92 -9.30 0.17
N LEU A 144 -13.02 -7.97 0.10
CA LEU A 144 -14.27 -7.23 0.33
C LEU A 144 -15.14 -7.13 -0.93
N GLN A 145 -14.54 -7.06 -2.12
CA GLN A 145 -15.32 -6.99 -3.37
C GLN A 145 -16.04 -8.32 -3.71
N HIS A 146 -15.50 -9.45 -3.28
CA HIS A 146 -16.19 -10.74 -3.43
C HIS A 146 -17.34 -10.88 -2.44
N TYR A 147 -17.17 -10.42 -1.19
CA TYR A 147 -18.23 -10.47 -0.18
C TYR A 147 -19.47 -9.64 -0.55
N GLU A 148 -19.29 -8.48 -1.19
CA GLU A 148 -20.41 -7.62 -1.61
C GLU A 148 -21.10 -8.10 -2.90
N ARG A 149 -20.37 -8.74 -3.83
CA ARG A 149 -20.95 -9.31 -5.05
C ARG A 149 -21.92 -10.45 -4.73
N ASP A 150 -21.59 -11.28 -3.75
CA ASP A 150 -22.42 -12.40 -3.29
C ASP A 150 -23.79 -11.93 -2.75
N CYS A 151 -23.93 -10.69 -2.30
CA CYS A 151 -25.22 -10.11 -1.88
C CYS A 151 -26.06 -9.53 -3.03
N SER A 152 -25.46 -9.14 -4.16
CA SER A 152 -26.16 -8.45 -5.26
C SER A 152 -26.73 -9.40 -6.32
N THR A 153 -26.19 -10.61 -6.45
CA THR A 153 -26.83 -11.69 -7.21
C THR A 153 -27.82 -12.42 -6.33
N GLY A 154 -28.95 -11.76 -6.06
CA GLY A 154 -30.15 -12.39 -5.52
C GLY A 154 -30.73 -13.41 -6.52
N ALA A 155 -30.08 -14.56 -6.66
CA ALA A 155 -30.64 -15.73 -7.29
C ALA A 155 -30.63 -16.85 -6.26
N ARG A 156 -31.85 -17.29 -5.90
CA ARG A 156 -32.16 -18.43 -5.03
C ARG A 156 -31.13 -19.57 -5.14
N GLU A 157 -30.18 -19.61 -4.23
CA GLU A 157 -29.60 -20.88 -3.81
C GLU A 157 -29.99 -21.10 -2.36
N SER A 158 -30.86 -22.09 -2.18
CA SER A 158 -31.09 -22.74 -0.91
C SER A 158 -29.74 -23.08 -0.28
N GLU A 159 -29.38 -22.40 0.82
CA GLU A 159 -28.25 -22.79 1.64
C GLU A 159 -28.27 -24.32 1.84
N PRO A 160 -27.19 -25.06 1.53
CA PRO A 160 -27.04 -26.37 2.10
C PRO A 160 -26.80 -26.13 3.59
N LYS A 161 -27.86 -26.27 4.40
CA LYS A 161 -27.78 -26.18 5.87
C LYS A 161 -26.55 -26.96 6.33
N PRO A 162 -25.64 -26.35 7.11
CA PRO A 162 -24.62 -27.13 7.78
C PRO A 162 -25.35 -28.13 8.67
N ARG A 163 -25.19 -29.43 8.39
CA ARG A 163 -25.61 -30.51 9.30
C ARG A 163 -24.66 -30.49 10.50
N SER A 164 -24.82 -29.52 11.39
CA SER A 164 -24.07 -29.43 12.64
C SER A 164 -24.99 -29.77 13.83
N PRO A 165 -24.69 -30.80 14.65
CA PRO A 165 -25.58 -31.36 15.67
C PRO A 165 -25.89 -30.50 16.92
N TRP A 166 -25.34 -29.29 17.05
CA TRP A 166 -25.07 -28.72 18.38
C TRP A 166 -26.15 -27.77 18.95
N LYS A 167 -27.32 -27.61 18.30
CA LYS A 167 -28.41 -26.74 18.79
C LYS A 167 -29.28 -27.34 19.91
N ARG A 168 -28.70 -27.97 20.93
CA ARG A 168 -29.50 -28.43 22.10
C ARG A 168 -28.88 -28.29 23.49
N ALA A 169 -27.64 -27.83 23.62
CA ALA A 169 -27.04 -27.62 24.93
C ALA A 169 -26.80 -26.11 25.16
N GLY A 170 -27.68 -25.48 25.93
CA GLY A 170 -27.45 -24.13 26.46
C GLY A 170 -26.26 -24.15 27.42
N GLY A 171 -25.12 -23.60 27.00
CA GLY A 171 -23.92 -23.47 27.82
C GLY A 171 -22.88 -22.58 27.14
N ASN A 172 -22.33 -21.62 27.89
CA ASN A 172 -21.36 -20.62 27.42
C ASN A 172 -20.05 -21.28 26.92
N PRO A 173 -19.54 -20.97 25.72
CA PRO A 173 -18.38 -21.63 25.10
C PRO A 173 -17.06 -21.46 25.86
N ALA A 174 -16.93 -20.46 26.74
CA ALA A 174 -15.68 -20.20 27.46
C ALA A 174 -15.32 -21.26 28.52
N THR A 175 -16.26 -22.13 28.92
CA THR A 175 -16.02 -23.12 29.99
C THR A 175 -15.70 -24.53 29.46
N GLN A 176 -15.91 -24.81 28.16
CA GLN A 176 -15.64 -26.13 27.57
C GLN A 176 -14.21 -26.30 27.06
N GLU A 177 -13.58 -25.25 26.52
CA GLU A 177 -12.23 -25.36 25.95
C GLU A 177 -11.16 -25.79 26.98
N LYS A 178 -11.31 -25.41 28.26
CA LYS A 178 -10.38 -25.83 29.32
C LYS A 178 -10.49 -27.31 29.73
N LYS A 179 -11.59 -28.00 29.40
CA LYS A 179 -11.80 -29.40 29.78
C LYS A 179 -11.50 -30.39 28.65
N GLU A 180 -11.52 -29.95 27.40
CA GLU A 180 -11.23 -30.81 26.23
C GLU A 180 -9.72 -31.02 26.00
N PHE A 181 -8.87 -30.11 26.47
CA PHE A 181 -7.41 -30.24 26.40
C PHE A 181 -6.84 -31.43 27.22
N LEU A 182 -7.62 -32.00 28.16
CA LEU A 182 -7.20 -33.11 29.01
C LEU A 182 -7.71 -34.49 28.57
N ARG A 183 -8.33 -34.61 27.38
CA ARG A 183 -8.78 -35.89 26.83
C ARG A 183 -8.36 -36.07 25.36
N LEU A 184 -7.06 -36.03 25.10
CA LEU A 184 -6.52 -36.53 23.84
C LEU A 184 -6.18 -38.03 23.94
N PRO A 185 -6.67 -38.88 23.01
CA PRO A 185 -6.26 -40.28 22.90
C PRO A 185 -4.75 -40.42 22.59
N LYS A 186 -4.11 -41.47 23.11
CA LYS A 186 -2.65 -41.76 23.04
C LYS A 186 -2.06 -41.97 21.63
N GLU A 187 -2.79 -41.72 20.55
CA GLU A 187 -2.39 -42.12 19.19
C GLU A 187 -1.80 -41.00 18.32
N ILE A 188 -1.84 -39.74 18.75
CA ILE A 188 -1.21 -38.63 18.00
C ILE A 188 0.30 -38.48 18.34
N GLY A 189 0.80 -39.22 19.32
CA GLY A 189 2.21 -39.20 19.74
C GLY A 189 3.17 -40.09 18.93
N ARG A 190 2.71 -40.87 17.95
CA ARG A 190 3.57 -41.79 17.16
C ARG A 190 3.98 -41.29 15.78
N ARG A 191 3.44 -40.17 15.29
CA ARG A 191 3.76 -39.65 13.95
C ARG A 191 4.80 -38.53 13.93
N PHE A 192 5.23 -38.05 15.10
CA PHE A 192 6.26 -36.99 15.25
C PHE A 192 7.66 -37.52 15.61
N ARG A 193 7.88 -38.85 15.62
CA ARG A 193 9.15 -39.47 16.03
C ARG A 193 9.85 -40.26 14.90
N ALA A 194 9.59 -39.93 13.65
CA ALA A 194 10.12 -40.65 12.48
C ALA A 194 10.84 -39.77 11.43
N THR A 195 11.22 -38.53 11.75
CA THR A 195 12.04 -37.68 10.86
C THR A 195 13.15 -36.92 11.60
N ALA A 196 13.64 -37.48 12.71
CA ALA A 196 14.88 -37.03 13.34
C ALA A 196 15.66 -38.29 13.76
N GLY A 197 16.48 -38.79 12.85
CA GLY A 197 17.29 -39.99 13.04
C GLY A 197 17.81 -40.57 11.73
N ASN A 198 18.75 -39.87 11.10
CA ASN A 198 19.98 -40.49 10.57
C ASN A 198 21.10 -39.46 10.64
#